data_AF-A0A7V6HBQ3-F1
#
_entry.id   AF-A0A7V6HBQ3-F1
#
_cell.length_a   1.000
_cell.length_b   1.000
_cell.length_c   1.000
_cell.angle_alpha   90.00
_cell.angle_beta   90.00
_cell.angle_gamma   90.00
#
_symmetry.space_group_name_H-M   'P 1'
#
loop_
_entity.id
_entity.type
_entity.pdbx_description
1 polymer ?
#
loop_
_entity_poly.entity_id
_entity_poly.type
_entity_poly.pdbx_seq_one_letter_code
_entity_poly.pdbx_strand_id
1 'polypeptide(L)'
;MHNILLALFVVSAFVGYKIINRVPSMLHTPLMSGMNAFSGVTVLGCLAATAAAVGFGSKILGFCAIILAMINVVSGFGVTQRMLMMFRTGRNAEDSDA
;
A
#
# COMPACT_ATOMS: atom_id res chain seq x y z
N MET A 1 -16.94 8.71 21.30
CA MET A 1 -15.75 8.35 20.48
C MET A 1 -15.92 7.03 19.73
N HIS A 2 -16.37 5.94 20.34
CA HIS A 2 -16.54 4.64 19.63
C HIS A 2 -17.41 4.70 18.36
N ASN A 3 -18.55 5.41 18.40
CA ASN A 3 -19.45 5.54 17.25
C ASN A 3 -18.84 6.32 16.07
N ILE A 4 -17.87 7.21 16.34
CA ILE A 4 -17.18 8.00 15.30
C ILE A 4 -16.25 7.12 14.48
N LEU A 5 -15.53 6.18 15.10
CA LEU A 5 -14.65 5.24 14.38
C LEU A 5 -15.45 4.32 13.45
N LEU A 6 -16.62 3.85 13.90
CA LEU A 6 -17.54 3.08 13.05
C LEU A 6 -18.07 3.92 11.88
N ALA A 7 -18.46 5.16 12.13
CA ALA A 7 -18.88 6.06 11.07
C ALA A 7 -17.75 6.30 10.05
N LEU A 8 -16.52 6.55 10.52
CA LEU A 8 -15.34 6.71 9.67
C LEU A 8 -15.05 5.45 8.84
N PHE A 9 -15.13 4.27 9.45
CA PHE A 9 -14.94 3.01 8.75
C PHE A 9 -15.94 2.83 7.60
N VAL A 10 -17.23 3.04 7.87
CA VAL A 10 -18.30 2.90 6.85
C VAL A 10 -18.16 3.94 5.75
N VAL A 11 -17.93 5.21 6.10
CA VAL A 11 -17.77 6.30 5.12
C VAL A 11 -16.51 6.07 4.27
N SER A 12 -15.38 5.73 4.88
CA SER A 12 -14.13 5.46 4.16
C SER A 12 -14.25 4.25 3.22
N ALA A 13 -14.92 3.18 3.64
CA ALA A 13 -15.15 2.01 2.80
C ALA A 13 -16.02 2.36 1.58
N PHE A 14 -17.10 3.13 1.78
CA PHE A 14 -17.97 3.58 0.68
C PHE A 14 -17.24 4.50 -0.30
N VAL A 15 -16.43 5.43 0.20
CA VAL A 15 -15.59 6.32 -0.60
C VAL A 15 -14.58 5.49 -1.42
N GLY A 16 -13.89 4.53 -0.80
CA GLY A 16 -12.97 3.64 -1.49
C GLY A 16 -13.62 2.86 -2.64
N TYR A 17 -14.80 2.29 -2.39
CA TYR A 17 -15.58 1.59 -3.42
C TYR A 17 -15.93 2.51 -4.60
N LYS A 18 -16.42 3.73 -4.32
CA LYS A 18 -16.76 4.71 -5.37
C LYS A 18 -15.56 5.13 -6.20
N ILE A 19 -14.39 5.30 -5.58
CA ILE A 19 -13.15 5.70 -6.26
C ILE A 19 -12.66 4.57 -7.19
N ILE A 20 -12.56 3.33 -6.69
CA ILE A 20 -12.04 2.19 -7.47
C ILE A 20 -12.92 1.92 -8.70
N ASN A 21 -14.23 2.09 -8.59
CA ASN A 21 -15.17 1.92 -9.72
C ASN A 21 -15.00 2.95 -10.85
N ARG A 22 -14.22 4.01 -10.65
CA ARG A 22 -13.96 5.06 -11.65
C ARG A 22 -12.58 4.93 -12.30
N VAL A 23 -11.81 3.90 -11.96
CA VAL A 23 -10.47 3.67 -12.52
C VAL A 23 -10.60 2.98 -13.89
N PRO A 24 -9.86 3.42 -14.93
CA PRO A 24 -9.88 2.78 -16.24
C PRO A 24 -9.31 1.35 -16.20
N SER A 25 -9.82 0.46 -17.05
CA SER A 25 -9.50 -0.98 -16.99
C SER A 25 -8.01 -1.31 -17.11
N MET A 26 -7.26 -0.49 -17.84
CA MET A 26 -5.81 -0.62 -18.01
C MET A 26 -5.03 -0.50 -16.69
N LEU A 27 -5.60 0.17 -15.69
CA LEU A 27 -4.95 0.40 -14.40
C LEU A 27 -5.32 -0.63 -13.33
N HIS A 28 -6.18 -1.63 -13.59
CA HIS A 28 -6.53 -2.60 -12.55
C HIS A 28 -5.33 -3.40 -12.03
N THR A 29 -4.42 -3.83 -12.91
CA THR A 29 -3.22 -4.59 -12.51
C THR A 29 -2.21 -3.72 -11.74
N PRO A 30 -1.86 -2.50 -12.21
CA PRO A 30 -1.08 -1.55 -11.40
C PRO A 30 -1.76 -1.20 -10.06
N LEU A 31 -3.08 -1.02 -10.06
CA LEU A 31 -3.85 -0.68 -8.86
C LEU A 31 -3.87 -1.85 -7.85
N MET A 32 -3.98 -3.09 -8.34
CA MET A 32 -3.86 -4.28 -7.50
C MET A 32 -2.49 -4.34 -6.81
N SER A 33 -1.40 -4.08 -7.54
CA SER A 33 -0.06 -4.00 -6.97
C SER A 33 0.08 -2.83 -5.98
N GLY A 34 -0.48 -1.67 -6.31
CA GLY A 34 -0.47 -0.48 -5.46
C GLY A 34 -1.23 -0.67 -4.15
N MET A 35 -2.37 -1.37 -4.15
CA MET A 35 -3.11 -1.70 -2.93
C MET A 35 -2.34 -2.66 -2.02
N ASN A 36 -1.57 -3.59 -2.59
CA ASN A 36 -0.65 -4.43 -1.81
C ASN A 36 0.43 -3.57 -1.13
N ALA A 37 1.01 -2.60 -1.84
CA ALA A 37 1.98 -1.66 -1.25
C ALA A 37 1.35 -0.79 -0.14
N PHE A 38 0.10 -0.36 -0.32
CA PHE A 38 -0.63 0.46 0.64
C PHE A 38 -0.90 -0.29 1.96
N SER A 39 -1.07 -1.62 1.91
CA SER A 39 -1.20 -2.46 3.12
C SER A 39 0.02 -2.38 4.05
N GLY A 40 1.15 -1.90 3.53
CA GLY A 40 2.37 -1.59 4.28
C GLY A 40 2.19 -0.54 5.40
N VAL A 41 1.04 0.14 5.50
CA VAL A 41 0.65 0.93 6.69
C VAL A 41 0.74 0.13 8.00
N THR A 42 0.70 -1.21 7.91
CA THR A 42 0.94 -2.15 9.00
C THR A 42 2.26 -1.87 9.75
N VAL A 43 3.27 -1.27 9.11
CA VAL A 43 4.52 -0.82 9.78
C VAL A 43 4.22 0.03 11.02
N LEU A 44 3.20 0.91 10.98
CA LEU A 44 2.81 1.74 12.12
C LEU A 44 2.36 0.89 13.31
N GLY A 45 1.59 -0.17 13.04
CA GLY A 45 1.16 -1.14 14.03
C GLY A 45 2.33 -1.94 14.60
N CYS A 46 3.26 -2.39 13.75
CA CYS A 46 4.47 -3.10 14.18
C CYS A 46 5.36 -2.22 15.08
N LEU A 47 5.57 -0.96 14.72
CA LEU A 47 6.35 -0.01 15.52
C LEU A 47 5.70 0.23 16.88
N ALA A 48 4.40 0.49 16.91
CA ALA A 48 3.66 0.70 18.17
C ALA A 48 3.69 -0.55 19.06
N ALA A 49 3.46 -1.74 18.49
CA ALA A 49 3.47 -3.01 19.22
C ALA A 49 4.88 -3.35 19.75
N THR A 50 5.92 -3.10 18.96
CA THR A 50 7.31 -3.32 19.38
C THR A 50 7.72 -2.35 20.49
N ALA A 51 7.29 -1.09 20.41
CA ALA A 51 7.54 -0.10 21.45
C ALA A 51 6.87 -0.48 22.79
N ALA A 52 5.68 -1.08 22.74
CA ALA A 52 4.97 -1.58 23.91
C ALA A 52 5.46 -2.96 24.41
N ALA A 53 6.38 -3.62 23.70
CA ALA A 53 6.81 -4.97 24.02
C ALA A 53 7.71 -5.00 25.27
N VAL A 54 7.26 -5.72 26.31
CA VAL A 54 7.98 -5.85 27.58
C VAL A 54 8.97 -7.03 27.55
N GLY A 55 8.56 -8.18 27.00
CA GLY A 55 9.38 -9.40 26.98
C GLY A 55 10.42 -9.43 25.85
N PHE A 56 11.54 -10.12 26.09
CA PHE A 56 12.60 -10.27 25.09
C PHE A 56 12.09 -10.98 23.82
N GLY A 57 11.31 -12.05 23.96
CA GLY A 57 10.69 -12.75 22.83
C GLY A 57 9.76 -11.87 21.99
N SER A 58 8.92 -11.05 22.65
CA SER A 58 8.04 -10.09 21.95
C SER A 58 8.82 -9.00 21.21
N LYS A 59 9.98 -8.57 21.72
CA LYS A 59 10.85 -7.59 21.04
C LYS A 59 11.47 -8.18 19.77
N ILE A 60 11.88 -9.46 19.80
CA ILE A 60 12.40 -10.16 18.62
C ILE A 60 11.30 -10.30 17.57
N LEU A 61 10.09 -10.71 17.96
CA LEU A 61 8.96 -10.78 17.03
C LEU A 61 8.61 -9.41 16.45
N GLY A 62 8.63 -8.36 17.26
CA GLY A 62 8.43 -6.98 16.82
C GLY A 62 9.48 -6.52 15.80
N PHE A 63 10.76 -6.83 16.05
CA PHE A 63 11.85 -6.57 15.11
C PHE A 63 11.64 -7.28 13.76
N CYS A 64 11.32 -8.59 13.78
CA CYS A 64 11.01 -9.34 12.56
C CYS A 64 9.77 -8.77 11.85
N ALA A 65 8.73 -8.38 12.60
CA ALA A 65 7.51 -7.79 12.04
C ALA A 65 7.79 -6.48 11.32
N ILE A 66 8.64 -5.60 11.88
CA ILE A 66 9.06 -4.36 11.23
C ILE A 66 9.81 -4.65 9.92
N ILE A 67 10.74 -5.62 9.92
CA ILE A 67 11.46 -6.02 8.69
C ILE A 67 10.49 -6.49 7.61
N LEU A 68 9.57 -7.40 7.95
CA LEU A 68 8.59 -7.93 7.00
C LEU A 68 7.66 -6.83 6.47
N ALA A 69 7.21 -5.93 7.34
CA ALA A 69 6.37 -4.81 6.96
C ALA A 69 7.12 -3.83 6.03
N MET A 70 8.41 -3.58 6.28
CA MET A 70 9.25 -2.79 5.37
C MET A 70 9.47 -3.47 4.02
N ILE A 71 9.64 -4.80 3.99
CA ILE A 71 9.74 -5.55 2.73
C ILE A 71 8.45 -5.38 1.91
N ASN A 72 7.26 -5.46 2.54
CA ASN A 72 5.99 -5.24 1.87
C ASN A 72 5.90 -3.83 1.25
N VAL A 73 6.26 -2.78 2.01
CA VAL A 73 6.30 -1.40 1.52
C VAL A 73 7.25 -1.25 0.32
N VAL A 74 8.51 -1.64 0.48
CA VAL A 74 9.55 -1.40 -0.53
C VAL A 74 9.29 -2.21 -1.80
N SER A 75 8.95 -3.49 -1.67
CA SER A 75 8.64 -4.34 -2.84
C SER A 75 7.36 -3.88 -3.55
N GLY A 76 6.32 -3.52 -2.80
CA GLY A 76 5.04 -3.08 -3.36
C GLY A 76 5.19 -1.79 -4.17
N PHE A 77 5.77 -0.75 -3.59
CA PHE A 77 5.95 0.53 -4.29
C PHE A 77 6.95 0.41 -5.45
N GLY A 78 8.03 -0.36 -5.29
CA GLY A 78 9.01 -0.59 -6.36
C GLY A 78 8.40 -1.27 -7.60
N VAL A 79 7.58 -2.30 -7.41
CA VAL A 79 6.89 -2.98 -8.52
C VAL A 79 5.81 -2.09 -9.14
N THR A 80 5.01 -1.40 -8.32
CA THR A 80 3.97 -0.49 -8.80
C THR A 80 4.56 0.62 -9.67
N GLN A 81 5.70 1.20 -9.28
CA GLN A 81 6.39 2.21 -10.09
C GLN A 81 6.81 1.67 -11.45
N ARG A 82 7.36 0.45 -11.52
CA ARG A 82 7.74 -0.18 -12.80
C ARG A 82 6.53 -0.41 -13.69
N MET A 83 5.40 -0.85 -13.13
CA MET A 83 4.14 -1.00 -13.86
C MET A 83 3.63 0.34 -14.41
N LEU A 84 3.71 1.41 -13.62
CA LEU A 84 3.26 2.74 -14.05
C LEU A 84 4.21 3.38 -15.08
N MET A 85 5.50 3.06 -15.06
CA MET A 85 6.47 3.54 -16.06
C MET A 85 6.16 3.01 -17.47
N MET A 86 5.58 1.82 -17.60
CA MET A 86 5.19 1.24 -18.89
C MET A 86 4.15 2.09 -19.63
N PHE A 87 3.29 2.83 -18.91
CA PHE A 87 2.35 3.78 -19.51
C PHE A 87 3.02 5.07 -20.01
N ARG A 88 4.19 5.42 -19.49
CA ARG A 88 4.94 6.63 -19.89
C ARG A 88 5.86 6.35 -21.07
N THR A 89 6.43 5.16 -21.15
CA THR A 89 7.35 4.75 -22.22
C THR A 89 6.65 4.59 -23.57
N GLY A 90 5.38 4.15 -23.59
CA GLY A 90 4.61 4.07 -24.85
C GLY A 90 4.49 5.41 -25.60
N ARG A 91 4.67 6.54 -24.91
CA ARG A 91 4.57 7.89 -25.49
C ARG A 91 5.90 8.46 -26.02
N ASN A 92 7.05 7.93 -25.57
CA ASN A 92 8.37 8.40 -26.04
C ASN A 92 8.89 7.64 -27.27
N ALA A 93 8.31 6.48 -27.61
CA ALA A 93 8.69 5.73 -28.80
C ALA A 93 8.05 6.31 -30.08
N GLU A 94 6.87 6.93 -29.99
CA GLU A 94 6.26 7.65 -31.13
C GLU A 94 6.98 8.96 -31.48
N ASP A 95 7.63 9.61 -30.50
CA ASP A 95 8.34 10.89 -30.71
C ASP A 95 9.80 10.72 -31.20
N SER A 96 10.36 9.50 -31.26
CA SER A 96 11.71 9.27 -31.84
C SER A 96 11.70 8.84 -33.31
N ASP A 97 10.52 8.50 -33.83
CA ASP A 97 10.30 8.04 -35.21
C ASP A 97 9.60 9.12 -36.07
N ALA A 98 9.41 10.34 -35.54
CA ALA A 98 8.90 11.54 -36.22
C ALA A 98 10.01 12.59 -36.38
#